data_AF-V5C8L8-F1
#
_entry.id   AF-V5C8L8-F1
#
_cell.length_a   1.000
_cell.length_b   1.000
_cell.length_c   1.000
_cell.angle_alpha   90.00
_cell.angle_beta   90.00
_cell.angle_gamma   90.00
#
_symmetry.space_group_name_H-M   'P 1'
#
loop_
_entity.id
_entity.type
_entity.pdbx_description
1 polymer ?
#
loop_
_entity_poly.entity_id
_entity_poly.type
_entity_poly.pdbx_seq_one_letter_code
_entity_poly.pdbx_strand_id
1 'polypeptide(L)'
;MKQSGIQFNLASARLIGVAILVATLVFIPGTVFAAAKVAHEDRAELRIKDMHAKLKITSAQEEHWAKVAEVMRTNGKTMDTLTQARIDHAKDMNAIDDLKSYGEIAEAHADGIKNLTPLFADLYASMSDAQKKEADTLFRHGYREHGDHKHKHSHKKTSGK
;
A
#
# COMPACT_ATOMS: atom_id res chain seq x y z
N MET A 1 22.28 -22.20 25.71
CA MET A 1 21.92 -21.91 24.30
C MET A 1 20.56 -21.22 24.32
N LYS A 2 20.52 -19.92 23.99
CA LYS A 2 19.32 -19.08 24.08
C LYS A 2 18.60 -19.11 22.73
N GLN A 3 17.42 -19.72 22.68
CA GLN A 3 16.48 -19.56 21.57
C GLN A 3 15.76 -18.22 21.76
N SER A 4 16.07 -17.25 20.90
CA SER A 4 15.32 -15.99 20.83
C SER A 4 14.23 -16.17 19.77
N GLY A 5 13.07 -16.65 20.21
CA GLY A 5 11.86 -16.69 19.39
C GLY A 5 11.43 -15.26 19.08
N ILE A 6 11.40 -14.92 17.79
CA ILE A 6 10.88 -13.63 17.32
C ILE A 6 9.36 -13.70 17.43
N GLN A 7 8.82 -13.12 18.50
CA GLN A 7 7.38 -12.94 18.67
C GLN A 7 6.95 -11.68 17.93
N PHE A 8 6.41 -11.86 16.72
CA PHE A 8 5.62 -10.82 16.07
C PHE A 8 4.19 -10.88 16.61
N ASN A 9 3.92 -10.06 17.62
CA ASN A 9 2.60 -9.88 18.19
C ASN A 9 1.68 -9.14 17.19
N LEU A 10 0.85 -9.87 16.46
CA LEU A 10 -0.34 -9.32 15.81
C LEU A 10 -1.52 -9.53 16.75
N ALA A 11 -1.74 -8.58 17.65
CA ALA A 11 -2.92 -8.56 18.51
C ALA A 11 -4.15 -8.14 17.69
N SER A 12 -4.83 -9.09 17.07
CA SER A 12 -6.21 -8.96 16.64
C SER A 12 -7.11 -8.95 17.88
N ALA A 13 -7.54 -7.76 18.30
CA ALA A 13 -8.61 -7.63 19.28
C ALA A 13 -9.95 -7.46 18.55
N ARG A 14 -10.68 -8.57 18.40
CA ARG A 14 -12.14 -8.55 18.25
C ARG A 14 -12.73 -8.42 19.65
N LEU A 15 -13.48 -7.36 19.94
CA LEU A 15 -14.55 -7.42 20.93
C LEU A 15 -15.71 -6.50 20.51
N ILE A 16 -16.83 -7.14 20.20
CA ILE A 16 -18.17 -6.55 20.28
C ILE A 16 -18.52 -6.50 21.77
N GLY A 17 -18.90 -5.33 22.27
CA GLY A 17 -19.42 -5.13 23.61
C GLY A 17 -20.20 -3.83 23.69
N VAL A 18 -21.52 -3.93 23.50
CA VAL A 18 -22.49 -2.84 23.68
C VAL A 18 -22.88 -2.78 25.16
N ALA A 19 -22.75 -1.61 25.79
CA ALA A 19 -23.56 -1.20 26.94
C ALA A 19 -23.60 0.35 27.04
N ILE A 20 -24.81 0.89 27.17
CA ILE A 20 -25.22 2.30 27.02
C ILE A 20 -25.17 3.03 28.38
N LEU A 21 -24.73 4.31 28.44
CA LEU A 21 -25.43 5.36 29.22
C LEU A 21 -25.04 6.81 28.85
N VAL A 22 -26.07 7.52 28.36
CA VAL A 22 -26.37 8.95 28.14
C VAL A 22 -25.49 10.05 28.78
N ALA A 23 -25.01 10.99 27.96
CA ALA A 23 -24.93 12.43 28.28
C ALA A 23 -24.93 13.28 27.00
N THR A 24 -25.80 14.28 26.95
CA THR A 24 -26.10 15.17 25.81
C THR A 24 -24.91 16.02 25.36
N LEU A 25 -24.45 15.83 24.11
CA LEU A 25 -23.64 16.78 23.36
C LEU A 25 -24.06 16.73 21.89
N VAL A 26 -24.18 17.92 21.29
CA VAL A 26 -24.68 18.21 19.94
C VAL A 26 -24.10 17.24 18.89
N PHE A 27 -24.93 16.33 18.40
CA PHE A 27 -24.61 15.43 17.30
C PHE A 27 -24.79 16.18 15.98
N ILE A 28 -23.73 16.85 15.52
CA ILE A 28 -23.58 17.13 14.09
C ILE A 28 -23.24 15.77 13.47
N PRO A 29 -24.07 15.16 12.60
CA PRO A 29 -23.66 13.95 11.89
C PRO A 29 -22.49 14.32 10.97
N GLY A 30 -21.29 14.11 11.50
CA GLY A 30 -20.04 14.15 10.76
C GLY A 30 -20.11 13.13 9.64
N THR A 31 -19.84 13.61 8.43
CA THR A 31 -19.56 12.85 7.22
C THR A 31 -18.25 12.06 7.35
N VAL A 32 -18.17 11.15 8.31
CA VAL A 32 -17.00 10.29 8.55
C VAL A 32 -17.30 8.81 8.31
N PHE A 33 -18.02 8.49 7.23
CA PHE A 33 -18.11 7.10 6.74
C PHE A 33 -18.08 6.98 5.20
N ALA A 34 -17.42 7.93 4.51
CA ALA A 34 -17.19 7.84 3.06
C ALA A 34 -15.72 7.53 2.69
N ALA A 35 -14.84 7.25 3.67
CA ALA A 35 -13.43 6.94 3.41
C ALA A 35 -13.12 5.43 3.34
N ALA A 36 -14.09 4.56 3.63
CA ALA A 36 -13.83 3.13 3.86
C ALA A 36 -14.01 2.22 2.62
N LYS A 37 -14.32 2.75 1.44
CA LYS A 37 -14.48 1.92 0.24
C LYS A 37 -14.15 2.67 -1.05
N VAL A 38 -12.95 3.24 -1.11
CA VAL A 38 -12.27 3.37 -2.39
C VAL A 38 -12.01 1.93 -2.83
N ALA A 39 -12.75 1.44 -3.84
CA ALA A 39 -12.56 0.11 -4.37
C ALA A 39 -11.10 -0.03 -4.85
N HIS A 40 -10.58 -1.23 -4.93
CA HIS A 40 -9.15 -1.38 -5.21
C HIS A 40 -8.76 -0.93 -6.63
N GLU A 41 -9.65 -1.10 -7.60
CA GLU A 41 -9.55 -0.46 -8.92
C GLU A 41 -9.43 1.07 -8.80
N ASP A 42 -10.19 1.67 -7.89
CA ASP A 42 -10.09 3.11 -7.62
C ASP A 42 -8.70 3.48 -7.07
N ARG A 43 -8.01 2.59 -6.33
CA ARG A 43 -6.63 2.86 -5.86
C ARG A 43 -5.63 2.86 -7.01
N ALA A 44 -5.75 1.92 -7.95
CA ALA A 44 -4.90 1.89 -9.13
C ALA A 44 -5.12 3.16 -9.98
N GLU A 45 -6.38 3.53 -10.24
CA GLU A 45 -6.70 4.75 -10.99
C GLU A 45 -6.23 6.02 -10.28
N LEU A 46 -6.38 6.11 -8.95
CA LEU A 46 -5.89 7.24 -8.17
C LEU A 46 -4.37 7.38 -8.28
N ARG A 47 -3.64 6.25 -8.20
CA ARG A 47 -2.18 6.24 -8.36
C ARG A 47 -1.77 6.64 -9.77
N ILE A 48 -2.44 6.12 -10.80
CA ILE A 48 -2.21 6.47 -12.21
C ILE A 48 -2.43 7.97 -12.39
N LYS A 49 -3.56 8.51 -11.95
CA LYS A 49 -3.87 9.94 -12.07
C LYS A 49 -2.87 10.84 -11.34
N ASP A 50 -2.49 10.48 -10.12
CA ASP A 50 -1.50 11.21 -9.33
C ASP A 50 -0.12 11.21 -10.02
N MET A 51 0.31 10.06 -10.52
CA MET A 51 1.57 9.94 -11.24
C MET A 51 1.58 10.72 -12.56
N HIS A 52 0.50 10.64 -13.35
CA HIS A 52 0.36 11.42 -14.59
C HIS A 52 0.52 12.92 -14.32
N ALA A 53 -0.16 13.43 -13.30
CA ALA A 53 -0.12 14.83 -12.90
C ALA A 53 1.27 15.26 -12.41
N LYS A 54 1.89 14.47 -11.51
CA LYS A 54 3.23 14.77 -10.97
C LYS A 54 4.30 14.77 -12.05
N LEU A 55 4.26 13.78 -12.94
CA LEU A 55 5.20 13.65 -14.06
C LEU A 55 4.93 14.65 -15.18
N LYS A 56 3.82 15.39 -15.12
CA LYS A 56 3.41 16.40 -16.12
C LYS A 56 3.44 15.80 -17.53
N ILE A 57 2.83 14.63 -17.69
CA ILE A 57 2.77 13.94 -18.97
C ILE A 57 2.20 14.88 -20.03
N THR A 58 2.91 15.00 -21.15
CA THR A 58 2.52 15.86 -22.27
C THR A 58 1.74 15.06 -23.32
N SER A 59 1.02 15.74 -24.21
CA SER A 59 0.31 15.09 -25.32
C SER A 59 1.19 14.16 -26.17
N ALA A 60 2.47 14.49 -26.34
CA ALA A 60 3.43 13.67 -27.09
C ALA A 60 3.85 12.39 -26.33
N GLN A 61 3.65 12.36 -25.00
CA GLN A 61 4.01 11.24 -24.12
C GLN A 61 2.81 10.34 -23.80
N GLU A 62 1.59 10.73 -24.16
CA GLU A 62 0.37 10.01 -23.79
C GLU A 62 0.33 8.56 -24.29
N GLU A 63 0.92 8.26 -25.46
CA GLU A 63 0.98 6.88 -25.95
C GLU A 63 1.86 5.99 -25.05
N HIS A 64 3.02 6.50 -24.64
CA HIS A 64 3.90 5.79 -23.71
C HIS A 64 3.25 5.68 -22.32
N TRP A 65 2.60 6.75 -21.87
CA TRP A 65 1.87 6.76 -20.61
C TRP A 65 0.72 5.75 -20.58
N ALA A 66 -0.07 5.64 -21.65
CA ALA A 66 -1.18 4.70 -21.72
C ALA A 66 -0.73 3.25 -21.52
N LYS A 67 0.43 2.87 -22.10
CA LYS A 67 1.04 1.54 -21.92
C LYS A 67 1.46 1.31 -20.46
N VAL A 68 2.08 2.32 -19.84
CA VAL A 68 2.45 2.28 -18.41
C VAL A 68 1.21 2.14 -17.52
N ALA A 69 0.19 2.96 -17.75
CA ALA A 69 -1.06 2.95 -16.99
C ALA A 69 -1.78 1.60 -17.10
N GLU A 70 -1.79 0.98 -18.27
CA GLU A 70 -2.43 -0.33 -18.48
C GLU A 70 -1.76 -1.44 -17.68
N VAL A 71 -0.42 -1.47 -17.64
CA VAL A 71 0.30 -2.43 -16.80
C VAL A 71 0.08 -2.14 -15.32
N MET A 72 -0.01 -0.88 -14.89
CA MET A 72 -0.35 -0.54 -13.51
C MET A 72 -1.74 -1.04 -13.11
N ARG A 73 -2.75 -0.92 -13.98
CA ARG A 73 -4.10 -1.46 -13.76
C ARG A 73 -4.08 -2.98 -13.63
N THR A 74 -3.44 -3.64 -14.58
CA THR A 74 -3.34 -5.10 -14.63
C THR A 74 -2.65 -5.62 -13.36
N ASN A 75 -1.52 -5.02 -12.98
CA ASN A 75 -0.80 -5.36 -11.76
C ASN A 75 -1.66 -5.14 -10.51
N GLY A 76 -2.36 -4.01 -10.42
CA GLY A 76 -3.30 -3.73 -9.32
C GLY A 76 -4.34 -4.84 -9.17
N LYS A 77 -5.06 -5.15 -10.26
CA LYS A 77 -6.08 -6.20 -10.29
C LYS A 77 -5.54 -7.58 -9.89
N THR A 78 -4.36 -7.97 -10.38
CA THR A 78 -3.73 -9.23 -10.00
C THR A 78 -3.42 -9.28 -8.50
N MET A 79 -2.78 -8.23 -7.98
CA MET A 79 -2.43 -8.16 -6.55
C MET A 79 -3.66 -8.15 -5.65
N ASP A 80 -4.73 -7.47 -6.05
CA ASP A 80 -6.00 -7.46 -5.33
C ASP A 80 -6.65 -8.84 -5.31
N THR A 81 -6.66 -9.53 -6.46
CA THR A 81 -7.22 -10.88 -6.58
C THR A 81 -6.50 -11.86 -5.65
N LEU A 82 -5.16 -11.87 -5.68
CA LEU A 82 -4.36 -12.77 -4.84
C LEU A 82 -4.49 -12.42 -3.35
N THR A 83 -4.49 -11.13 -3.01
CA THR A 83 -4.65 -10.69 -1.62
C THR A 83 -6.04 -11.04 -1.09
N GLN A 84 -7.08 -10.85 -1.88
CA GLN A 84 -8.45 -11.18 -1.49
C GLN A 84 -8.62 -12.68 -1.33
N ALA A 85 -8.11 -13.51 -2.26
CA ALA A 85 -8.13 -14.96 -2.13
C ALA A 85 -7.44 -15.42 -0.83
N ARG A 86 -6.28 -14.83 -0.52
CA ARG A 86 -5.57 -15.13 0.74
C ARG A 86 -6.39 -14.73 1.97
N ILE A 87 -7.07 -13.59 1.95
CA ILE A 87 -7.94 -13.13 3.05
C ILE A 87 -9.13 -14.07 3.24
N ASP A 88 -9.80 -14.44 2.15
CA ASP A 88 -11.00 -15.29 2.17
C ASP A 88 -10.69 -16.69 2.69
N HIS A 89 -9.50 -17.22 2.40
CA HIS A 89 -9.04 -18.54 2.83
C HIS A 89 -8.17 -18.52 4.11
N ALA A 90 -7.94 -17.36 4.74
CA ALA A 90 -6.98 -17.21 5.84
C ALA A 90 -7.23 -18.14 7.03
N LYS A 91 -8.48 -18.51 7.31
CA LYS A 91 -8.88 -19.40 8.41
C LYS A 91 -8.76 -20.90 8.07
N ASP A 92 -8.66 -21.24 6.79
CA ASP A 92 -8.73 -22.61 6.28
C ASP A 92 -7.37 -23.09 5.74
N MET A 93 -6.39 -22.19 5.55
CA MET A 93 -5.04 -22.53 5.10
C MET A 93 -4.21 -23.22 6.20
N ASN A 94 -3.53 -24.31 5.83
CA ASN A 94 -2.43 -24.84 6.65
C ASN A 94 -1.13 -24.03 6.42
N ALA A 95 -0.07 -24.34 7.15
CA ALA A 95 1.20 -23.61 7.05
C ALA A 95 1.85 -23.65 5.65
N ILE A 96 1.64 -24.72 4.88
CA ILE A 96 2.19 -24.83 3.52
C ILE A 96 1.36 -23.99 2.54
N ASP A 97 0.04 -23.99 2.69
CA ASP A 97 -0.85 -23.17 1.85
C ASP A 97 -0.61 -21.68 2.11
N ASP A 98 -0.38 -21.30 3.38
CA ASP A 98 -0.01 -19.94 3.74
C ASP A 98 1.29 -19.49 3.05
N LEU A 99 2.34 -20.31 3.10
CA LEU A 99 3.61 -20.02 2.42
C LEU A 99 3.47 -19.95 0.90
N LYS A 100 2.65 -20.82 0.28
CA LYS A 100 2.36 -20.77 -1.15
C LYS A 100 1.65 -19.49 -1.55
N SER A 101 0.61 -19.10 -0.82
CA SER A 101 -0.13 -17.86 -1.08
C SER A 101 0.78 -16.62 -1.02
N TYR A 102 1.72 -16.61 -0.08
CA TYR A 102 2.72 -15.55 0.02
C TYR A 102 3.69 -15.58 -1.18
N GLY A 103 4.14 -16.77 -1.59
CA GLY A 103 4.98 -16.97 -2.76
C GLY A 103 4.33 -16.44 -4.05
N GLU A 104 3.07 -16.77 -4.28
CA GLU A 104 2.29 -16.31 -5.44
C GLU A 104 2.17 -14.77 -5.48
N ILE A 105 1.89 -14.14 -4.33
CA ILE A 105 1.85 -12.68 -4.21
C ILE A 105 3.21 -12.05 -4.52
N ALA A 106 4.30 -12.63 -4.01
CA ALA A 106 5.65 -12.13 -4.24
C ALA A 106 6.08 -12.29 -5.71
N GLU A 107 5.75 -13.43 -6.32
CA GLU A 107 6.00 -13.70 -7.75
C GLU A 107 5.23 -12.73 -8.63
N ALA A 108 3.92 -12.56 -8.40
CA ALA A 108 3.10 -11.62 -9.15
C ALA A 108 3.60 -10.17 -9.05
N HIS A 109 4.11 -9.77 -7.88
CA HIS A 109 4.72 -8.45 -7.71
C HIS A 109 6.02 -8.31 -8.51
N ALA A 110 6.88 -9.34 -8.51
CA ALA A 110 8.11 -9.33 -9.29
C ALA A 110 7.83 -9.28 -10.80
N ASP A 111 6.86 -10.07 -11.28
CA ASP A 111 6.42 -10.04 -12.67
C ASP A 111 5.83 -8.70 -13.06
N GLY A 112 5.04 -8.09 -12.17
CA GLY A 112 4.51 -6.75 -12.37
C GLY A 112 5.60 -5.71 -12.58
N ILE A 113 6.69 -5.76 -11.80
CA ILE A 113 7.86 -4.87 -11.95
C ILE A 113 8.59 -5.15 -13.27
N LYS A 114 8.80 -6.43 -13.60
CA LYS A 114 9.46 -6.85 -14.84
C LYS A 114 8.73 -6.34 -16.08
N ASN A 115 7.40 -6.38 -16.06
CA ASN A 115 6.55 -5.90 -17.16
C ASN A 115 6.48 -4.37 -17.22
N LEU A 116 6.48 -3.70 -16.07
CA LEU A 116 6.38 -2.24 -16.01
C LEU A 116 7.68 -1.54 -16.43
N THR A 117 8.83 -2.09 -16.04
CA THR A 117 10.16 -1.46 -16.22
C THR A 117 10.47 -1.06 -17.67
N PRO A 118 10.33 -1.92 -18.70
CA PRO A 118 10.64 -1.52 -20.07
C PRO A 118 9.72 -0.41 -20.59
N LEU A 119 8.41 -0.47 -20.27
CA LEU A 119 7.45 0.56 -20.69
C LEU A 119 7.74 1.92 -20.03
N PHE A 120 8.12 1.89 -18.75
CA PHE A 120 8.52 3.10 -18.05
C PHE A 120 9.86 3.63 -18.56
N ALA A 121 10.79 2.77 -19.00
CA ALA A 121 12.05 3.20 -19.61
C ALA A 121 11.80 3.96 -20.92
N ASP A 122 10.89 3.51 -21.77
CA ASP A 122 10.49 4.21 -22.99
C ASP A 122 9.90 5.59 -22.68
N LEU A 123 8.96 5.64 -21.71
CA LEU A 123 8.39 6.89 -21.24
C LEU A 123 9.47 7.83 -20.69
N TYR A 124 10.37 7.33 -19.84
CA TYR A 124 11.45 8.10 -19.21
C TYR A 124 12.43 8.64 -20.25
N ALA A 125 12.73 7.88 -21.31
CA ALA A 125 13.58 8.34 -22.41
C ALA A 125 12.98 9.58 -23.12
N SER A 126 11.65 9.63 -23.24
CA SER A 126 10.91 10.75 -23.84
C SER A 126 10.73 11.98 -22.93
N MET A 127 11.14 11.89 -21.65
CA MET A 127 10.99 12.95 -20.67
C MET A 127 12.09 14.02 -20.76
N SER A 128 11.71 15.28 -20.48
CA SER A 128 12.66 16.35 -20.20
C SER A 128 13.45 16.08 -18.91
N ASP A 129 14.60 16.75 -18.73
CA ASP A 129 15.43 16.60 -17.52
C ASP A 129 14.67 16.94 -16.23
N ALA A 130 13.78 17.93 -16.29
CA ALA A 130 12.92 18.29 -15.17
C ALA A 130 11.92 17.17 -14.81
N GLN A 131 11.30 16.54 -15.81
CA GLN A 131 10.40 15.41 -15.60
C GLN A 131 11.15 14.18 -15.08
N LYS A 132 12.35 13.88 -15.61
CA LYS A 132 13.21 12.79 -15.14
C LYS A 132 13.56 12.96 -13.66
N LYS A 133 13.94 14.17 -13.24
CA LYS A 133 14.21 14.46 -11.82
C LYS A 133 12.98 14.24 -10.93
N GLU A 134 11.79 14.58 -11.40
CA GLU A 134 10.54 14.33 -10.67
C GLU A 134 10.25 12.83 -10.59
N ALA A 135 10.38 12.10 -11.69
CA ALA A 135 10.27 10.64 -11.72
C ALA A 135 11.23 9.97 -10.73
N ASP A 136 12.52 10.32 -10.77
CA ASP A 136 13.51 9.77 -9.85
C ASP A 136 13.15 10.06 -8.38
N THR A 137 12.58 11.24 -8.12
CA THR A 137 12.16 11.65 -6.77
C THR A 137 10.96 10.85 -6.30
N LEU A 138 9.97 10.65 -7.15
CA LEU A 138 8.80 9.84 -6.87
C LEU A 138 9.19 8.39 -6.51
N PHE A 139 10.10 7.78 -7.27
CA PHE A 139 10.53 6.41 -7.02
C PHE A 139 11.53 6.27 -5.86
N ARG A 140 12.31 7.32 -5.53
CA ARG A 140 13.18 7.33 -4.33
C ARG A 140 12.40 7.41 -3.01
N HIS A 141 11.32 8.19 -2.96
CA HIS A 141 10.56 8.39 -1.71
C HIS A 141 9.74 7.16 -1.30
N GLY A 142 9.31 6.33 -2.24
CA GLY A 142 8.65 5.06 -1.94
C GLY A 142 9.49 4.08 -1.11
N TYR A 143 10.82 4.24 -1.09
CA TYR A 143 11.72 3.42 -0.26
C TYR A 143 11.98 4.00 1.15
N ARG A 144 11.59 5.26 1.43
CA ARG A 144 12.01 5.97 2.67
C ARG A 144 10.91 6.08 3.74
N GLU A 145 9.65 5.83 3.41
CA GLU A 145 8.53 5.97 4.38
C GLU A 145 8.47 4.87 5.46
N HIS A 146 9.25 3.78 5.34
CA HIS A 146 9.28 2.71 6.36
C HIS A 146 10.45 2.82 7.38
N GLY A 147 11.26 3.89 7.35
CA GLY A 147 12.49 3.98 8.15
C GLY A 147 12.45 4.87 9.40
N ASP A 148 11.51 5.81 9.53
CA ASP A 148 11.60 6.89 10.52
C ASP A 148 10.48 6.88 11.59
N HIS A 149 10.10 5.70 12.08
CA HIS A 149 9.48 5.61 13.41
C HIS A 149 10.57 5.74 14.47
N LYS A 150 11.04 6.97 14.73
CA LYS A 150 11.81 7.26 15.95
C LYS A 150 10.94 6.95 17.16
N HIS A 151 11.16 5.78 17.75
CA HIS A 151 10.69 5.40 19.07
C HIS A 151 11.20 6.41 20.11
N LYS A 152 10.37 7.41 20.43
CA LYS A 152 10.58 8.26 21.60
C LYS A 152 10.08 7.48 22.82
N HIS A 153 10.88 6.51 23.30
CA HIS A 153 10.64 5.88 24.60
C HIS A 153 10.89 6.92 25.70
N SER A 154 9.80 7.45 26.24
CA SER A 154 9.77 8.18 27.51
C SER A 154 10.11 7.20 28.65
N HIS A 155 11.34 7.26 29.15
CA HIS A 155 11.68 6.66 30.43
C HIS A 155 11.09 7.53 31.56
N LYS A 156 9.88 7.19 32.01
CA LYS A 156 9.34 7.70 33.27
C LYS A 156 10.14 7.07 34.42
N LYS A 157 11.08 7.82 35.00
CA LYS A 157 11.69 7.46 36.29
C LYS A 157 10.62 7.51 37.37
N THR A 158 10.25 6.35 37.90
CA THR A 158 9.58 6.24 39.19
C THR A 158 10.63 6.49 40.26
N SER A 159 10.69 7.72 40.80
CA SER A 159 11.33 7.94 42.09
C SER A 159 10.30 7.62 43.16
N GLY A 160 10.56 6.55 43.92
CA GLY A 160 9.85 6.29 45.15
C GLY A 160 10.09 7.41 46.16
N LYS A 161 9.09 7.60 47.01
CA LYS A 161 9.25 8.10 48.37
C LYS A 161 8.18 7.45 49.23
#